data_AF-A0A4S2EZ22-F1
#
_entry.id   AF-A0A4S2EZ22-F1
#
_cell.length_a   1.000
_cell.length_b   1.000
_cell.length_c   1.000
_cell.angle_alpha   90.00
_cell.angle_beta   90.00
_cell.angle_gamma   90.00
#
_symmetry.space_group_name_H-M   'P 1'
#
loop_
_entity.id
_entity.type
_entity.pdbx_description
1 polymer ?
#
loop_
_entity_poly.entity_id
_entity_poly.type
_entity_poly.pdbx_seq_one_letter_code
_entity_poly.pdbx_strand_id
1 'polypeptide(L)'
;MAENIQSAPEAPTKKMGALVKWIPVLLMIGSNLAYTVTAKVTPEDVDTYASVSLTYVVCIAYAMIMFFITSKNKNYIQEARKANWTAPALGACLVCLELSTILMFRVGWDLSVGILLAYVILAVVLVLVGRVFYKETLTPKRVIGILISLVGVVLVGLGI
;
A
#
# COMPACT_ATOMS: atom_id res chain seq x y z
N MET A 1 -26.27 54.96 -15.92
CA MET A 1 -26.34 53.74 -16.74
C MET A 1 -25.28 52.79 -16.21
N ALA A 2 -25.76 51.74 -15.55
CA ALA A 2 -24.97 50.66 -14.99
C ALA A 2 -25.05 49.47 -15.94
N GLU A 3 -23.91 48.95 -16.41
CA GLU A 3 -23.78 47.63 -17.03
C GLU A 3 -22.29 47.24 -16.94
N ASN A 4 -21.91 46.54 -15.88
CA ASN A 4 -21.73 45.09 -15.83
C ASN A 4 -20.53 44.60 -16.66
N ILE A 5 -19.34 44.67 -16.05
CA ILE A 5 -18.14 43.95 -16.51
C ILE A 5 -17.64 43.09 -15.34
N GLN A 6 -17.67 41.78 -15.60
CA GLN A 6 -16.81 40.74 -15.01
C GLN A 6 -17.10 40.29 -13.57
N SER A 7 -18.17 39.50 -13.38
CA SER A 7 -18.15 38.41 -12.41
C SER A 7 -17.35 37.23 -12.97
N ALA A 8 -16.03 37.22 -12.75
CA ALA A 8 -15.25 36.00 -12.90
C ALA A 8 -15.67 35.00 -11.80
N PRO A 9 -16.04 33.75 -12.11
CA PRO A 9 -16.17 32.75 -11.06
C PRO A 9 -14.75 32.39 -10.60
N GLU A 10 -14.39 32.82 -9.38
CA GLU A 10 -13.14 32.45 -8.73
C GLU A 10 -13.08 30.92 -8.54
N ALA A 11 -12.37 30.27 -9.46
CA ALA A 11 -11.64 29.01 -9.35
C ALA A 11 -12.03 28.02 -8.21
N PRO A 12 -12.79 26.95 -8.50
CA PRO A 12 -12.93 25.80 -7.59
C PRO A 12 -11.74 24.82 -7.68
N THR A 13 -10.54 25.25 -8.11
CA THR A 13 -9.43 24.35 -8.47
C THR A 13 -8.53 23.95 -7.31
N LYS A 14 -8.52 24.69 -6.19
CA LYS A 14 -7.60 24.41 -5.06
C LYS A 14 -8.06 23.26 -4.14
N LYS A 15 -9.37 23.10 -3.91
CA LYS A 15 -9.93 21.97 -3.13
C LYS A 15 -9.96 20.65 -3.90
N MET A 16 -10.20 20.72 -5.21
CA MET A 16 -10.26 19.53 -6.07
C MET A 16 -8.88 18.86 -6.19
N GLY A 17 -7.80 19.65 -6.30
CA GLY A 17 -6.43 19.13 -6.27
C GLY A 17 -6.01 18.52 -4.92
N ALA A 18 -6.57 18.99 -3.80
CA ALA A 18 -6.32 18.40 -2.49
C ALA A 18 -7.04 17.05 -2.33
N LEU A 19 -8.29 16.94 -2.77
CA LEU A 19 -9.04 15.68 -2.76
C LEU A 19 -8.39 14.61 -3.64
N VAL A 20 -7.89 15.00 -4.82
CA VAL A 20 -7.18 14.07 -5.73
C VAL A 20 -5.92 13.48 -5.10
N LYS A 21 -5.24 14.19 -4.20
CA LYS A 21 -4.08 13.64 -3.45
C LYS A 21 -4.46 12.56 -2.44
N TRP A 22 -5.70 12.56 -1.95
CA TRP A 22 -6.19 11.56 -0.99
C TRP A 22 -6.76 10.32 -1.67
N ILE A 23 -7.13 10.38 -2.95
CA ILE A 23 -7.65 9.23 -3.71
C ILE A 23 -6.71 8.00 -3.63
N PRO A 24 -5.38 8.12 -3.86
CA PRO A 24 -4.48 6.97 -3.76
C PRO A 24 -4.43 6.39 -2.34
N VAL A 25 -4.56 7.24 -1.31
CA VAL A 25 -4.54 6.81 0.09
C VAL A 25 -5.80 6.01 0.41
N LEU A 26 -6.97 6.50 0.00
CA LEU A 26 -8.22 5.78 0.17
C LEU A 26 -8.23 4.46 -0.60
N LEU A 27 -7.73 4.45 -1.83
CA LEU A 27 -7.61 3.24 -2.64
C LEU A 27 -6.67 2.22 -1.98
N MET A 28 -5.54 2.68 -1.46
CA MET A 28 -4.58 1.86 -0.72
C MET A 28 -5.23 1.24 0.52
N ILE A 29 -5.93 2.03 1.34
CA ILE A 29 -6.59 1.54 2.55
C ILE A 29 -7.68 0.51 2.20
N GLY A 30 -8.54 0.80 1.23
CA GLY A 30 -9.61 -0.11 0.81
C GLY A 30 -9.08 -1.43 0.25
N SER A 31 -8.05 -1.36 -0.59
CA SER A 31 -7.41 -2.55 -1.17
C SER A 31 -6.73 -3.38 -0.08
N ASN A 32 -6.04 -2.73 0.84
CA ASN A 32 -5.32 -3.40 1.92
C ASN A 32 -6.28 -4.04 2.95
N LEU A 33 -7.43 -3.43 3.19
CA LEU A 33 -8.50 -4.01 4.01
C LEU A 33 -9.05 -5.29 3.35
N ALA A 34 -9.43 -5.22 2.07
CA ALA A 34 -9.93 -6.37 1.33
C ALA A 34 -8.90 -7.50 1.29
N TYR A 35 -7.64 -7.14 1.06
CA TYR A 35 -6.50 -8.04 1.11
C TYR A 35 -6.38 -8.74 2.48
N THR A 36 -6.30 -7.97 3.55
CA THR A 36 -6.10 -8.51 4.90
C THR A 36 -7.25 -9.44 5.32
N VAL A 37 -8.49 -9.10 4.96
CA VAL A 37 -9.67 -9.93 5.25
C VAL A 37 -9.65 -11.23 4.45
N THR A 38 -9.36 -11.16 3.15
CA THR A 38 -9.27 -12.37 2.30
C THR A 38 -8.11 -13.27 2.71
N ALA A 39 -6.97 -12.70 3.10
CA ALA A 39 -5.84 -13.44 3.66
C ALA A 39 -6.20 -14.18 4.96
N LYS A 40 -7.02 -13.58 5.84
CA LYS A 40 -7.52 -14.25 7.05
C LYS A 40 -8.47 -15.41 6.75
N VAL A 41 -9.32 -15.25 5.73
CA VAL A 41 -10.32 -16.26 5.34
C VAL A 41 -9.70 -17.39 4.50
N THR A 42 -8.45 -17.23 4.07
CA THR A 42 -7.75 -18.24 3.27
C THR A 42 -7.67 -19.56 4.06
N PRO A 43 -8.20 -20.67 3.52
CA PRO A 43 -8.23 -21.94 4.24
C PRO A 43 -6.84 -22.41 4.67
N GLU A 44 -6.72 -22.85 5.91
CA GLU A 44 -5.45 -23.37 6.46
C GLU A 44 -5.03 -24.71 5.82
N ASP A 45 -6.00 -25.42 5.22
CA ASP A 45 -5.83 -26.72 4.54
C ASP A 45 -5.10 -26.60 3.18
N VAL A 46 -5.08 -25.41 2.57
CA VAL A 46 -4.38 -25.21 1.29
C VAL A 46 -2.91 -24.86 1.57
N ASP A 47 -1.97 -25.44 0.82
CA ASP A 47 -0.56 -25.03 0.90
C ASP A 47 -0.40 -23.52 0.61
N THR A 48 0.37 -22.81 1.45
CA THR A 48 0.52 -21.36 1.35
C THR A 48 1.13 -20.96 0.00
N TYR A 49 2.11 -21.70 -0.50
CA TYR A 49 2.75 -21.41 -1.78
C TYR A 49 1.80 -21.68 -2.94
N ALA A 50 0.94 -22.70 -2.84
CA ALA A 50 -0.10 -22.96 -3.84
C ALA A 50 -1.10 -21.79 -3.91
N SER A 51 -1.62 -21.33 -2.77
CA SER A 51 -2.55 -20.19 -2.71
C SER A 51 -1.92 -18.92 -3.28
N VAL A 52 -0.69 -18.61 -2.84
CA VAL A 52 0.05 -17.44 -3.31
C VAL A 52 0.32 -17.53 -4.83
N SER A 53 0.71 -18.70 -5.33
CA SER A 53 0.94 -18.89 -6.78
C SER A 53 -0.31 -18.60 -7.62
N LEU A 54 -1.49 -19.03 -7.16
CA LEU A 54 -2.75 -18.77 -7.85
C LEU A 54 -3.10 -17.28 -7.84
N THR A 55 -2.91 -16.60 -6.70
CA THR A 55 -3.10 -15.15 -6.59
C THR A 55 -2.23 -14.40 -7.60
N TYR A 56 -0.95 -14.77 -7.74
CA TYR A 56 -0.07 -14.12 -8.72
C TYR A 56 -0.45 -14.39 -10.17
N VAL A 57 -0.96 -15.58 -10.50
CA VAL A 57 -1.50 -15.85 -11.85
C VAL A 57 -2.66 -14.90 -12.17
N VAL A 58 -3.57 -14.71 -11.21
CA VAL A 58 -4.68 -13.75 -11.35
C VAL A 58 -4.16 -12.31 -11.47
N CYS A 59 -3.18 -11.92 -10.66
CA CYS A 59 -2.54 -10.60 -10.75
C CYS A 59 -1.90 -10.36 -12.12
N ILE A 60 -1.19 -11.35 -12.68
CA ILE A 60 -0.57 -11.25 -14.01
C ILE A 60 -1.66 -11.10 -15.08
N ALA A 61 -2.72 -11.91 -15.03
CA ALA A 61 -3.83 -11.81 -15.97
C ALA A 61 -4.47 -10.41 -15.92
N TYR A 62 -4.75 -9.90 -14.73
CA TYR A 62 -5.32 -8.57 -14.54
C TYR A 62 -4.38 -7.45 -15.03
N ALA A 63 -3.09 -7.53 -14.69
CA ALA A 63 -2.08 -6.55 -15.13
C ALA A 63 -1.94 -6.55 -16.66
N MET A 64 -1.96 -7.73 -17.29
CA MET A 64 -1.94 -7.87 -18.74
C MET A 64 -3.16 -7.23 -19.40
N ILE A 65 -4.37 -7.52 -18.90
CA ILE A 65 -5.61 -6.93 -19.43
C ILE A 65 -5.57 -5.41 -19.32
N MET A 66 -5.22 -4.87 -18.14
CA MET A 66 -5.12 -3.43 -17.91
C MET A 66 -4.06 -2.77 -18.79
N PHE A 67 -2.93 -3.45 -19.02
CA PHE A 67 -1.90 -2.98 -19.94
C PHE A 67 -2.45 -2.85 -21.37
N PHE A 68 -3.18 -3.84 -21.89
CA PHE A 68 -3.75 -3.75 -23.24
C PHE A 68 -4.84 -2.69 -23.38
N ILE A 69 -5.58 -2.37 -22.31
CA ILE A 69 -6.60 -1.31 -22.30
C ILE A 69 -5.95 0.08 -22.25
N THR A 70 -4.87 0.24 -21.48
CA THR A 70 -4.29 1.56 -21.15
C THR A 70 -3.09 1.94 -22.02
N SER A 71 -2.30 0.97 -22.47
CA SER A 71 -1.06 1.24 -23.19
C SER A 71 -1.30 1.69 -24.63
N LYS A 72 -0.72 2.84 -24.97
CA LYS A 72 -0.65 3.35 -26.35
C LYS A 72 0.23 2.47 -27.26
N ASN A 73 1.20 1.76 -26.68
CA ASN A 73 2.03 0.77 -27.35
C ASN A 73 1.60 -0.64 -26.95
N LYS A 74 1.09 -1.43 -27.90
CA LYS A 74 0.63 -2.82 -27.67
C LYS A 74 1.77 -3.85 -27.58
N ASN A 75 3.02 -3.41 -27.71
CA ASN A 75 4.19 -4.29 -27.63
C ASN A 75 4.66 -4.50 -26.19
N TYR A 76 4.04 -5.46 -25.50
CA TYR A 76 4.38 -5.81 -24.11
C TYR A 76 5.87 -6.15 -23.91
N ILE A 77 6.48 -6.90 -24.84
CA ILE A 77 7.90 -7.30 -24.76
C ILE A 77 8.83 -6.08 -24.78
N GLN A 78 8.47 -5.02 -25.49
CA GLN A 78 9.28 -3.81 -25.58
C GLN A 78 9.22 -2.98 -24.29
N GLU A 79 8.06 -2.93 -23.63
CA GLU A 79 7.91 -2.29 -22.32
C GLU A 79 8.51 -3.16 -21.20
N ALA A 80 8.36 -4.48 -21.26
CA ALA A 80 8.99 -5.42 -20.32
C ALA A 80 10.52 -5.36 -20.39
N ARG A 81 11.11 -5.08 -21.56
CA ARG A 81 12.56 -4.84 -21.70
C ARG A 81 13.03 -3.54 -21.05
N LYS A 82 12.14 -2.57 -20.81
CA LYS A 82 12.46 -1.38 -20.01
C LYS A 82 12.35 -1.64 -18.51
N ALA A 83 11.73 -2.76 -18.11
CA ALA A 83 11.69 -3.15 -16.72
C ALA A 83 13.10 -3.54 -16.27
N ASN A 84 13.61 -2.85 -15.26
CA ASN A 84 14.93 -3.08 -14.70
C ASN A 84 14.93 -4.26 -13.70
N TRP A 85 16.09 -4.58 -13.12
CA TRP A 85 16.26 -5.52 -11.99
C TRP A 85 15.29 -5.25 -10.81
N THR A 86 14.76 -4.03 -10.70
CA THR A 86 13.76 -3.68 -9.70
C THR A 86 12.48 -4.50 -9.83
N ALA A 87 12.06 -4.87 -11.04
CA ALA A 87 10.83 -5.62 -11.25
C ALA A 87 10.87 -7.04 -10.65
N PRO A 88 11.88 -7.90 -10.92
CA PRO A 88 11.98 -9.19 -10.26
C PRO A 88 12.23 -9.06 -8.75
N ALA A 89 13.00 -8.05 -8.31
CA ALA A 89 13.21 -7.80 -6.88
C ALA A 89 11.90 -7.45 -6.15
N LEU A 90 11.07 -6.58 -6.73
CA LEU A 90 9.75 -6.25 -6.19
C LEU A 90 8.83 -7.46 -6.16
N GLY A 91 8.85 -8.31 -7.20
CA GLY A 91 8.09 -9.56 -7.23
C GLY A 91 8.45 -10.48 -6.05
N ALA A 92 9.75 -10.67 -5.79
CA ALA A 92 10.20 -11.47 -4.65
C ALA A 92 9.74 -10.88 -3.31
N CYS A 93 9.83 -9.54 -3.14
CA CYS A 93 9.36 -8.87 -1.94
C CYS A 93 7.84 -9.04 -1.73
N LEU A 94 7.04 -8.94 -2.79
CA LEU A 94 5.59 -9.13 -2.72
C LEU A 94 5.25 -10.57 -2.28
N VAL A 95 5.94 -11.59 -2.83
CA VAL A 95 5.73 -12.99 -2.43
C VAL A 95 6.04 -13.16 -0.94
N CYS A 96 7.16 -12.61 -0.45
CA CYS A 96 7.50 -12.69 0.97
C CYS A 96 6.48 -11.97 1.86
N LEU A 97 5.95 -10.83 1.42
CA LEU A 97 4.92 -10.08 2.14
C LEU A 97 3.65 -10.93 2.29
N GLU A 98 3.19 -11.52 1.20
CA GLU A 98 2.04 -12.42 1.17
C GLU A 98 2.21 -13.62 2.11
N LEU A 99 3.36 -14.29 2.01
CA LEU A 99 3.68 -15.43 2.87
C LEU A 99 3.68 -15.02 4.35
N SER A 100 4.26 -13.88 4.68
CA SER A 100 4.32 -13.39 6.07
C SER A 100 2.93 -13.12 6.66
N THR A 101 2.03 -12.55 5.88
CA THR A 101 0.66 -12.24 6.31
C THR A 101 -0.14 -13.52 6.54
N ILE A 102 -0.07 -14.49 5.62
CA ILE A 102 -0.78 -15.76 5.78
C ILE A 102 -0.21 -16.56 6.97
N LEU A 103 1.12 -16.63 7.10
CA LEU A 103 1.77 -17.31 8.23
C LEU A 103 1.39 -16.66 9.57
N MET A 104 1.28 -15.34 9.62
CA MET A 104 0.85 -14.65 10.84
C MET A 104 -0.54 -15.10 11.28
N PHE A 105 -1.48 -15.25 10.35
CA PHE A 105 -2.83 -15.75 10.68
C PHE A 105 -2.85 -17.23 11.08
N ARG A 106 -2.00 -18.07 10.47
CA ARG A 106 -1.86 -19.48 10.86
C ARG A 106 -1.31 -19.70 12.27
N VAL A 107 -0.53 -18.74 12.78
CA VAL A 107 -0.06 -18.77 14.19
C VAL A 107 -1.19 -18.37 15.16
N GLY A 108 -2.39 -18.06 14.66
CA GLY A 108 -3.56 -17.73 15.47
C GLY A 108 -3.61 -16.28 15.94
N TRP A 109 -2.82 -15.39 15.35
CA TRP A 109 -2.86 -13.97 15.71
C TRP A 109 -4.17 -13.32 15.28
N ASP A 110 -4.73 -12.50 16.15
CA ASP A 110 -5.86 -11.65 15.81
C ASP A 110 -5.50 -10.65 14.72
N LEU A 111 -6.43 -10.46 13.78
CA LEU A 111 -6.23 -9.55 12.65
C LEU A 111 -5.97 -8.12 13.06
N SER A 112 -6.68 -7.64 14.09
CA SER A 112 -6.45 -6.28 14.59
C SER A 112 -5.04 -6.16 15.17
N VAL A 113 -4.61 -7.12 15.99
CA VAL A 113 -3.39 -7.02 16.79
C VAL A 113 -2.15 -7.27 15.94
N GLY A 114 -2.15 -8.36 15.16
CA GLY A 114 -0.98 -8.77 14.37
C GLY A 114 -0.65 -7.77 13.28
N ILE A 115 -1.65 -7.34 12.50
CA ILE A 115 -1.46 -6.37 11.42
C ILE A 115 -1.08 -4.99 11.98
N LEU A 116 -1.71 -4.56 13.07
CA LEU A 116 -1.40 -3.28 13.71
C LEU A 116 0.05 -3.25 14.20
N LEU A 117 0.50 -4.29 14.89
CA LEU A 117 1.88 -4.40 15.34
C LEU A 117 2.85 -4.43 14.16
N ALA A 118 2.55 -5.19 13.10
CA ALA A 118 3.36 -5.27 11.90
C ALA A 118 3.53 -3.90 11.21
N TYR A 119 2.45 -3.13 11.04
CA TYR A 119 2.53 -1.81 10.40
C TYR A 119 3.30 -0.79 11.22
N VAL A 120 3.31 -0.91 12.54
CA VAL A 120 4.02 0.02 13.41
C VAL A 120 5.51 -0.27 13.40
N ILE A 121 5.88 -1.55 13.49
CA ILE A 121 7.27 -1.97 13.29
C ILE A 121 7.74 -1.54 11.89
N LEU A 122 6.93 -1.76 10.86
CA LEU A 122 7.23 -1.32 9.49
C LEU A 122 7.42 0.20 9.41
N ALA A 123 6.55 0.99 10.04
CA ALA A 123 6.67 2.44 10.08
C ALA A 123 7.97 2.91 10.74
N VAL A 124 8.37 2.28 11.85
CA VAL A 124 9.66 2.56 12.52
C VAL A 124 10.83 2.23 11.60
N VAL A 125 10.81 1.04 10.98
CA VAL A 125 11.86 0.60 10.05
C VAL A 125 11.96 1.55 8.85
N LEU A 126 10.83 1.93 8.25
CA LEU A 126 10.80 2.85 7.11
C LEU A 126 11.36 4.23 7.45
N VAL A 127 11.14 4.72 8.67
CA VAL A 127 11.73 6.00 9.11
C VAL A 127 13.25 5.88 9.24
N LEU A 128 13.74 4.77 9.80
CA LEU A 128 15.18 4.51 9.89
C LEU A 128 15.81 4.40 8.50
N VAL A 129 15.19 3.63 7.60
CA VAL A 129 15.63 3.48 6.21
C VAL A 129 15.58 4.83 5.47
N GLY A 130 14.52 5.62 5.63
CA GLY A 130 14.38 6.97 5.08
C GLY A 130 15.50 7.92 5.53
N ARG A 131 15.87 7.83 6.81
CA ARG A 131 17.01 8.59 7.34
C ARG A 131 18.34 8.14 6.77
N VAL A 132 18.61 6.82 6.79
CA VAL A 132 19.94 6.26 6.46
C VAL A 132 20.20 6.26 4.96
N PHE A 133 19.24 5.80 4.16
CA PHE A 133 19.40 5.64 2.71
C PHE A 133 19.03 6.89 1.93
N TYR A 134 17.92 7.55 2.30
CA TYR A 134 17.38 8.68 1.55
C TYR A 134 17.79 10.04 2.11
N LYS A 135 18.56 10.06 3.21
CA LYS A 135 19.01 11.29 3.91
C LYS A 135 17.86 12.26 4.21
N GLU A 136 16.66 11.74 4.45
CA GLU A 136 15.53 12.59 4.79
C GLU A 136 15.79 13.34 6.10
N THR A 137 15.52 14.65 6.10
CA THR A 137 15.59 15.47 7.30
C THR A 137 14.46 15.09 8.25
N LEU A 138 14.80 14.29 9.26
CA LEU A 138 13.88 13.94 10.32
C LEU A 138 13.50 15.19 11.12
N THR A 139 12.33 15.74 10.82
CA THR A 139 11.75 16.81 11.62
C THR A 139 11.41 16.25 13.01
N PRO A 140 11.67 16.97 14.12
CA PRO A 140 11.34 16.51 15.48
C PRO A 140 9.88 16.05 15.64
N LYS A 141 8.96 16.68 14.89
CA LYS A 141 7.54 16.31 14.83
C LYS A 141 7.29 14.88 14.32
N ARG A 142 8.09 14.39 13.36
CA ARG A 142 7.97 13.01 12.85
C ARG A 142 8.38 11.99 13.92
N VAL A 143 9.44 12.29 14.67
CA VAL A 143 9.91 11.44 15.78
C VAL A 143 8.84 11.34 16.87
N ILE A 144 8.24 12.47 17.26
CA ILE A 144 7.14 12.51 18.22
C ILE A 144 5.94 11.69 17.72
N GLY A 145 5.59 11.81 16.43
CA GLY A 145 4.52 11.02 15.82
C GLY A 145 4.75 9.51 15.89
N ILE A 146 5.98 9.06 15.66
CA ILE A 146 6.34 7.63 15.77
C ILE A 146 6.23 7.16 17.22
N LEU A 147 6.73 7.95 18.18
CA LEU A 147 6.60 7.62 19.60
C LEU A 147 5.14 7.50 20.03
N ILE A 148 4.28 8.42 19.59
CA ILE A 148 2.83 8.35 19.84
C ILE A 148 2.22 7.10 19.19
N SER A 149 2.63 6.76 17.96
CA SER A 149 2.14 5.56 17.27
C SER A 149 2.52 4.27 18.02
N LEU A 150 3.74 4.21 18.56
CA LEU A 150 4.20 3.08 19.37
C LEU A 150 3.39 2.94 20.66
N VAL A 151 3.16 4.04 21.37
CA VAL A 151 2.32 4.05 22.58
C VAL A 151 0.89 3.58 22.28
N GLY A 152 0.29 4.08 21.19
CA GLY A 152 -1.07 3.67 20.80
C GLY A 152 -1.18 2.17 20.52
N VAL A 153 -0.14 1.57 19.96
CA VAL A 153 -0.14 0.15 19.60
C VAL A 153 0.19 -0.74 20.77
N VAL A 154 1.10 -0.29 21.64
CA VAL A 154 1.31 -0.93 22.94
C VAL A 154 0.01 -0.93 23.74
N LEU A 155 -0.75 0.16 23.74
CA LEU A 155 -2.05 0.23 24.44
C LEU A 155 -3.08 -0.76 23.85
N VAL A 156 -3.19 -0.83 22.53
CA VAL A 156 -4.09 -1.79 21.86
C VAL A 156 -3.64 -3.24 22.07
N GLY A 157 -2.32 -3.48 22.08
CA GLY A 157 -1.72 -4.79 22.32
C GLY A 157 -1.75 -5.24 23.79
N LEU A 158 -1.76 -4.32 24.76
CA LEU A 158 -1.87 -4.62 26.19
C LEU A 158 -3.32 -4.73 26.67
N GLY A 159 -4.29 -4.31 25.88
CA GLY A 159 -5.72 -4.43 26.17
C GLY A 159 -6.32 -5.81 25.85
N ILE A 160 -5.47 -6.80 25.61
CA ILE A 160 -5.74 -8.22 25.29
C ILE A 160 -5.28 -9.04 26.50
#